data_AF-A0A452I2B9-F1
#
_entry.id   AF-A0A452I2B9-F1
#
_cell.length_a   1.000
_cell.length_b   1.000
_cell.length_c   1.000
_cell.angle_alpha   90.00
_cell.angle_beta   90.00
_cell.angle_gamma   90.00
#
_symmetry.space_group_name_H-M   'P 1'
#
loop_
_entity.id
_entity.type
_entity.pdbx_description
1 polymer ?
#
loop_
_entity_poly.entity_id
_entity_poly.type
_entity_poly.pdbx_seq_one_letter_code
_entity_poly.pdbx_strand_id
1 'polypeptide(L)'
;MRQILEGIQYVHRQSIVHLDLKPENIVCVSTSSHWIKIIDFGLARRLDPNSPVKVMHGTAEFMAPEVIAFEPVGFTTDMWSIGVICYILLSGDSPFQGNSDMETLHNITAAQWEFDEETFSEISQEAKDFISQLLQKDSRCRLPSDQALAHPWLQKTEQSDTKVLSKERMRRFLARQKWQKTGNAVVALQRMSRLAHKLDDPMTTPSAREKGELGHSQEEDQSFTFLPQQIDQGPSLEPLKDQVAVEGSSTCLQWHIEGFPHPEVTWLWNDAPVQECPQLPIDCEENGSRSLAIARLSVEDTGHCVCSAGGEVEYSARLMVQRGSNTQTLNAEEGPGTDQQ
;
A
#
# COMPACT_ATOMS: atom_id res chain seq x y z
N MET A 1 -15.37 -10.08 -9.90
CA MET A 1 -16.11 -10.83 -8.85
C MET A 1 -16.90 -12.02 -9.39
N ARG A 2 -17.86 -11.87 -10.30
CA ARG A 2 -18.67 -12.99 -10.83
C ARG A 2 -17.84 -14.23 -11.23
N GLN A 3 -16.83 -14.06 -12.09
CA GLN A 3 -15.97 -15.16 -12.55
C GLN A 3 -15.21 -15.88 -11.41
N ILE A 4 -14.78 -15.14 -10.37
CA ILE A 4 -14.10 -15.72 -9.19
C ILE A 4 -15.09 -16.63 -8.44
N LEU A 5 -16.31 -16.14 -8.22
CA LEU A 5 -17.35 -16.89 -7.54
C LEU A 5 -17.84 -18.10 -8.34
N GLU A 6 -17.94 -18.01 -9.67
CA GLU A 6 -18.27 -19.16 -10.52
C GLU A 6 -17.19 -20.26 -10.40
N GLY A 7 -15.91 -19.86 -10.41
CA GLY A 7 -14.80 -20.77 -10.17
C GLY A 7 -14.87 -21.43 -8.80
N ILE A 8 -15.10 -20.66 -7.74
CA ILE A 8 -15.15 -21.18 -6.37
C ILE A 8 -16.42 -21.99 -6.09
N GLN A 9 -17.56 -21.60 -6.64
CA GLN A 9 -18.79 -22.40 -6.57
C GLN A 9 -18.56 -23.80 -7.18
N TYR A 10 -17.87 -23.87 -8.33
CA TYR A 10 -17.51 -25.16 -8.92
C TYR A 10 -16.64 -26.00 -7.97
N VAL A 11 -15.61 -25.39 -7.37
CA VAL A 11 -14.70 -26.04 -6.41
C VAL A 11 -15.48 -26.56 -5.17
N HIS A 12 -16.32 -25.71 -4.58
CA HIS A 12 -17.17 -26.07 -3.44
C HIS A 12 -18.13 -27.23 -3.75
N ARG A 13 -18.70 -27.27 -4.97
CA ARG A 13 -19.56 -28.38 -5.41
C ARG A 13 -18.84 -29.72 -5.54
N GLN A 14 -17.51 -29.71 -5.69
CA GLN A 14 -16.67 -30.92 -5.63
C GLN A 14 -16.30 -31.31 -4.19
N SER A 15 -16.87 -30.62 -3.19
CA SER A 15 -16.52 -30.72 -1.77
C SER A 15 -15.06 -30.34 -1.49
N ILE A 16 -14.52 -29.39 -2.25
CA ILE A 16 -13.16 -28.88 -2.07
C ILE A 16 -13.21 -27.46 -1.52
N VAL A 17 -12.30 -27.12 -0.62
CA VAL A 17 -11.99 -25.76 -0.16
C VAL A 17 -10.62 -25.35 -0.71
N HIS A 18 -10.48 -24.11 -1.17
CA HIS A 18 -9.30 -23.59 -1.84
C HIS A 18 -8.19 -23.17 -0.86
N LEU A 19 -8.53 -22.45 0.22
CA LEU A 19 -7.68 -22.01 1.33
C LEU A 19 -6.56 -21.00 1.01
N ASP A 20 -6.23 -20.76 -0.26
CA ASP A 20 -5.23 -19.75 -0.68
C ASP A 20 -5.77 -18.74 -1.71
N LEU A 21 -7.01 -18.26 -1.53
CA LEU A 21 -7.55 -17.24 -2.43
C LEU A 21 -6.91 -15.88 -2.14
N LYS A 22 -6.21 -15.34 -3.14
CA LYS A 22 -5.58 -14.02 -3.11
C LYS A 22 -5.50 -13.45 -4.53
N PRO A 23 -5.35 -12.12 -4.70
CA PRO A 23 -5.30 -11.49 -6.03
C PRO A 23 -4.24 -12.11 -6.96
N GLU A 24 -3.13 -12.57 -6.42
CA GLU A 24 -2.02 -13.16 -7.17
C GLU A 24 -2.36 -14.50 -7.83
N ASN A 25 -3.30 -15.24 -7.23
CA ASN A 25 -3.76 -16.53 -7.73
C ASN A 25 -4.92 -16.38 -8.74
N ILE A 26 -5.25 -15.14 -9.14
CA ILE A 26 -6.32 -14.81 -10.09
C ILE A 26 -5.70 -14.05 -11.27
N VAL A 27 -5.63 -14.70 -12.42
CA VAL A 27 -4.88 -14.19 -13.58
C VAL A 27 -5.76 -14.04 -14.80
N CYS A 28 -5.54 -12.97 -15.57
CA CYS A 28 -6.18 -12.77 -16.86
C CYS A 28 -5.67 -13.77 -17.90
N VAL A 29 -6.58 -14.35 -18.69
CA VAL A 29 -6.24 -15.30 -19.77
C VAL A 29 -5.31 -14.68 -20.81
N SER A 30 -5.46 -13.37 -21.06
CA SER A 30 -4.53 -12.58 -21.86
C SER A 30 -4.56 -11.12 -21.41
N THR A 31 -3.58 -10.32 -21.85
CA THR A 31 -3.47 -8.90 -21.51
C THR A 31 -4.64 -8.03 -22.01
N SER A 32 -5.35 -8.49 -23.04
CA SER A 32 -6.51 -7.81 -23.62
C SER A 32 -7.86 -8.43 -23.23
N SER A 33 -7.84 -9.55 -22.50
CA SER A 33 -9.04 -10.29 -22.14
C SER A 33 -9.57 -9.88 -20.78
N HIS A 34 -10.90 -9.83 -20.66
CA HIS A 34 -11.61 -9.67 -19.39
C HIS A 34 -11.86 -11.02 -18.70
N TRP A 35 -11.42 -12.13 -19.30
CA TRP A 35 -11.51 -13.46 -18.71
C TRP A 35 -10.39 -13.68 -17.72
N ILE A 36 -10.75 -14.12 -16.51
CA ILE A 36 -9.84 -14.48 -15.44
C ILE A 36 -9.97 -15.95 -15.07
N LYS A 37 -8.90 -16.53 -14.55
CA LYS A 37 -8.85 -17.90 -14.02
C LYS A 37 -8.11 -17.94 -12.70
N ILE A 38 -8.54 -18.86 -11.84
CA ILE A 38 -7.81 -19.23 -10.63
C ILE A 38 -6.72 -20.22 -11.06
N ILE A 39 -5.46 -19.98 -10.66
CA ILE A 39 -4.30 -20.71 -11.20
C ILE A 39 -3.55 -21.60 -10.20
N ASP A 40 -3.78 -21.45 -8.90
CA ASP A 40 -3.03 -22.18 -7.87
C ASP A 40 -3.98 -22.86 -6.88
N PHE A 41 -3.88 -24.19 -6.78
CA PHE A 41 -4.67 -25.03 -5.87
C PHE A 41 -3.76 -25.80 -4.89
N GLY A 42 -2.52 -25.36 -4.68
CA GLY A 42 -1.53 -26.08 -3.87
C GLY A 42 -1.92 -26.32 -2.41
N LEU A 43 -2.82 -25.49 -1.86
CA LEU A 43 -3.38 -25.64 -0.52
C LEU A 43 -4.80 -26.20 -0.49
N ALA A 44 -5.41 -26.47 -1.65
CA ALA A 44 -6.79 -26.92 -1.74
C ALA A 44 -6.96 -28.31 -1.12
N ARG A 45 -8.09 -28.53 -0.44
CA ARG A 45 -8.38 -29.78 0.27
C ARG A 45 -9.82 -30.20 0.07
N ARG A 46 -10.03 -31.50 -0.08
CA ARG A 46 -11.38 -32.07 -0.03
C ARG A 46 -11.84 -32.14 1.42
N LEU A 47 -13.03 -31.64 1.71
CA LEU A 47 -13.64 -31.73 3.03
C LEU A 47 -14.36 -33.06 3.18
N ASP A 48 -14.04 -33.78 4.26
CA ASP A 48 -14.79 -34.94 4.72
C ASP A 48 -15.67 -34.51 5.91
N PRO A 49 -17.00 -34.71 5.87
CA PRO A 49 -17.88 -34.40 6.98
C PRO A 49 -17.47 -35.04 8.32
N ASN A 50 -16.73 -36.15 8.28
CA ASN A 50 -16.32 -36.89 9.47
C ASN A 50 -14.94 -36.47 10.00
N SER A 51 -14.18 -35.67 9.26
CA SER A 51 -12.81 -35.30 9.60
C SER A 51 -12.61 -33.80 9.47
N PRO A 52 -12.73 -33.02 10.57
CA PRO A 52 -12.52 -31.58 10.53
C PRO A 52 -11.09 -31.26 10.10
N VAL A 53 -10.94 -30.36 9.14
CA VAL A 53 -9.65 -29.90 8.65
C VAL A 53 -9.27 -28.62 9.39
N LYS A 54 -8.03 -28.56 9.90
CA LYS A 54 -7.44 -27.36 10.51
C LYS A 54 -6.14 -27.03 9.78
N VAL A 55 -5.93 -25.77 9.45
CA VAL A 55 -4.75 -25.29 8.73
C VAL A 55 -4.33 -23.93 9.30
N MET A 56 -3.04 -23.61 9.19
CA MET A 56 -2.48 -22.29 9.48
C MET A 56 -1.41 -21.99 8.42
N HIS A 57 -1.87 -21.70 7.20
CA HIS A 57 -1.04 -21.38 6.05
C HIS A 57 -1.68 -20.20 5.32
N GLY A 58 -0.87 -19.38 4.63
CA GLY A 58 -1.34 -18.24 3.84
C GLY A 58 -0.68 -16.92 4.23
N THR A 59 -0.98 -15.87 3.48
CA THR A 59 -0.60 -14.49 3.82
C THR A 59 -1.63 -13.92 4.78
N ALA A 60 -1.17 -13.32 5.89
CA ALA A 60 -2.01 -12.94 7.03
C ALA A 60 -3.27 -12.15 6.63
N GLU A 61 -3.13 -11.14 5.76
CA GLU A 61 -4.22 -10.24 5.37
C GLU A 61 -5.43 -10.90 4.68
N PHE A 62 -5.27 -12.11 4.12
CA PHE A 62 -6.34 -12.84 3.43
C PHE A 62 -6.88 -14.03 4.24
N MET A 63 -6.24 -14.35 5.39
CA MET A 63 -6.64 -15.46 6.24
C MET A 63 -7.93 -15.13 6.97
N ALA A 64 -8.84 -16.10 7.04
CA ALA A 64 -10.07 -15.97 7.81
C ALA A 64 -9.81 -16.08 9.33
N PRO A 65 -10.66 -15.49 10.20
CA PRO A 65 -10.49 -15.53 11.65
C PRO A 65 -10.35 -16.96 12.20
N GLU A 66 -11.10 -17.92 11.68
CA GLU A 66 -11.06 -19.33 12.09
C GLU A 66 -9.71 -20.00 11.75
N VAL A 67 -9.02 -19.57 10.70
CA VAL A 67 -7.69 -20.08 10.32
C VAL A 67 -6.65 -19.62 11.35
N ILE A 68 -6.70 -18.35 11.73
CA ILE A 68 -5.81 -17.77 12.75
C ILE A 68 -6.09 -18.40 14.12
N ALA A 69 -7.37 -18.63 14.45
CA ALA A 69 -7.79 -19.27 15.69
C ALA A 69 -7.54 -20.80 15.72
N PHE A 70 -7.04 -21.40 14.63
CA PHE A 70 -6.84 -22.84 14.48
C PHE A 70 -8.13 -23.65 14.71
N GLU A 71 -9.24 -23.10 14.22
CA GLU A 71 -10.57 -23.71 14.20
C GLU A 71 -10.79 -24.49 12.88
N PRO A 72 -11.79 -25.38 12.81
CA PRO A 72 -12.11 -26.10 11.59
C PRO A 72 -12.48 -25.17 10.44
N VAL A 73 -11.86 -25.37 9.27
CA VAL A 73 -12.16 -24.62 8.04
C VAL A 73 -13.35 -25.21 7.30
N GLY A 74 -14.02 -24.40 6.49
CA GLY A 74 -15.14 -24.81 5.64
C GLY A 74 -15.19 -24.03 4.34
N PHE A 75 -16.23 -24.29 3.52
CA PHE A 75 -16.42 -23.56 2.26
C PHE A 75 -16.56 -22.04 2.46
N THR A 76 -17.11 -21.61 3.59
CA THR A 76 -17.23 -20.18 3.92
C THR A 76 -15.92 -19.53 4.35
N THR A 77 -14.85 -20.31 4.55
CA THR A 77 -13.49 -19.78 4.72
C THR A 77 -13.01 -19.10 3.43
N ASP A 78 -13.23 -19.71 2.26
CA ASP A 78 -12.91 -19.08 0.97
C ASP A 78 -13.76 -17.82 0.71
N MET A 79 -14.99 -17.80 1.23
CA MET A 79 -15.89 -16.66 1.09
C MET A 79 -15.39 -15.41 1.82
N TRP A 80 -14.67 -15.58 2.94
CA TRP A 80 -13.96 -14.48 3.60
C TRP A 80 -12.90 -13.87 2.67
N SER A 81 -12.02 -14.69 2.10
CA SER A 81 -10.98 -14.24 1.19
C SER A 81 -11.57 -13.55 -0.05
N ILE A 82 -12.72 -14.02 -0.57
CA ILE A 82 -13.47 -13.33 -1.63
C ILE A 82 -13.97 -11.95 -1.18
N GLY A 83 -14.44 -11.81 0.06
CA GLY A 83 -14.81 -10.52 0.64
C GLY A 83 -13.63 -9.54 0.70
N VAL A 84 -12.47 -10.02 1.15
CA VAL A 84 -11.23 -9.22 1.19
C VAL A 84 -10.80 -8.79 -0.22
N ILE A 85 -10.80 -9.72 -1.19
CA ILE A 85 -10.51 -9.43 -2.59
C ILE A 85 -11.49 -8.41 -3.15
N CYS A 86 -12.79 -8.54 -2.84
CA CYS A 86 -13.83 -7.62 -3.30
C CYS A 86 -13.59 -6.20 -2.76
N TYR A 87 -13.29 -6.09 -1.47
CA TYR A 87 -12.95 -4.81 -0.84
C TYR A 87 -11.76 -4.17 -1.56
N ILE A 88 -10.64 -4.89 -1.68
CA ILE A 88 -9.42 -4.40 -2.34
C ILE A 88 -9.68 -3.99 -3.79
N LEU A 89 -10.46 -4.76 -4.55
CA LEU A 89 -10.77 -4.43 -5.95
C LEU A 89 -11.58 -3.14 -6.11
N LEU A 90 -12.38 -2.77 -5.11
CA LEU A 90 -13.22 -1.56 -5.15
C LEU A 90 -12.52 -0.35 -4.53
N SER A 91 -11.63 -0.55 -3.55
CA SER A 91 -10.96 0.53 -2.83
C SER A 91 -9.50 0.75 -3.22
N GLY A 92 -8.80 -0.34 -3.55
CA GLY A 92 -7.34 -0.36 -3.63
C GLY A 92 -6.65 -0.46 -2.28
N ASP A 93 -7.38 -0.67 -1.18
CA ASP A 93 -6.85 -0.77 0.18
C ASP A 93 -7.27 -2.09 0.83
N SER A 94 -6.50 -2.56 1.82
CA SER A 94 -6.82 -3.80 2.56
C SER A 94 -7.73 -3.50 3.75
N PRO A 95 -8.81 -4.27 3.98
CA PRO A 95 -9.78 -3.98 5.05
C PRO A 95 -9.24 -4.20 6.46
N PHE A 96 -8.17 -5.00 6.62
CA PHE A 96 -7.65 -5.39 7.94
C PHE A 96 -6.21 -4.95 8.19
N GLN A 97 -5.55 -4.35 7.21
CA GLN A 97 -4.14 -3.99 7.31
C GLN A 97 -3.94 -2.92 8.39
N GLY A 98 -3.17 -3.28 9.42
CA GLY A 98 -2.67 -2.34 10.43
C GLY A 98 -1.25 -1.88 10.14
N ASN A 99 -0.69 -1.08 11.06
CA ASN A 99 0.69 -0.61 11.03
C ASN A 99 1.71 -1.71 11.39
N SER A 100 1.25 -2.85 11.90
CA SER A 100 2.07 -4.03 12.18
C SER A 100 1.32 -5.32 11.84
N ASP A 101 2.08 -6.42 11.69
CA ASP A 101 1.50 -7.76 11.51
C ASP A 101 0.60 -8.14 12.70
N MET A 102 1.00 -7.78 13.93
CA MET A 102 0.18 -8.02 15.12
C MET A 102 -1.15 -7.26 15.09
N GLU A 103 -1.12 -6.00 14.68
CA GLU A 103 -2.34 -5.19 14.53
C GLU A 103 -3.23 -5.75 13.42
N THR A 104 -2.64 -6.17 12.29
CA THR A 104 -3.38 -6.81 11.20
C THR A 104 -4.06 -8.10 11.66
N LEU A 105 -3.34 -8.97 12.37
CA LEU A 105 -3.91 -10.19 12.96
C LEU A 105 -4.99 -9.87 14.00
N HIS A 106 -4.81 -8.81 14.80
CA HIS A 106 -5.82 -8.35 15.75
C HIS A 106 -7.10 -7.92 15.03
N ASN A 107 -6.99 -7.08 14.00
CA ASN A 107 -8.12 -6.62 13.20
C ASN A 107 -8.87 -7.80 12.57
N ILE A 108 -8.17 -8.79 12.02
CA ILE A 108 -8.79 -9.99 11.45
C ILE A 108 -9.53 -10.78 12.54
N THR A 109 -8.87 -11.10 13.65
CA THR A 109 -9.47 -11.91 14.73
C THR A 109 -10.64 -11.21 15.44
N ALA A 110 -10.60 -9.88 15.49
CA ALA A 110 -11.72 -9.04 15.95
C ALA A 110 -12.82 -8.88 14.88
N ALA A 111 -12.53 -9.17 13.61
CA ALA A 111 -13.30 -8.76 12.45
C ALA A 111 -13.60 -7.26 12.45
N GLN A 112 -12.58 -6.47 12.78
CA GLN A 112 -12.62 -5.02 12.84
C GLN A 112 -12.18 -4.44 11.49
N TRP A 113 -13.13 -3.86 10.77
CA TRP A 113 -12.97 -3.22 9.47
C TRP A 113 -14.12 -2.24 9.26
N GLU A 114 -13.93 -1.26 8.38
CA GLU A 114 -14.96 -0.27 8.03
C GLU A 114 -14.88 0.14 6.56
N PHE A 115 -15.91 0.82 6.08
CA PHE A 115 -15.88 1.45 4.76
C PHE A 115 -15.37 2.88 4.91
N ASP A 116 -14.11 3.10 4.54
CA ASP A 116 -13.52 4.44 4.50
C ASP A 116 -14.37 5.38 3.62
N GLU A 117 -14.80 6.52 4.18
CA GLU A 117 -15.74 7.42 3.51
C GLU A 117 -15.13 8.02 2.23
N GLU A 118 -13.83 8.32 2.24
CA GLU A 118 -13.14 8.88 1.08
C GLU A 118 -13.18 7.90 -0.09
N THR A 119 -12.89 6.63 0.18
CA THR A 119 -12.78 5.59 -0.85
C THR A 119 -14.13 5.01 -1.27
N PHE A 120 -15.06 4.85 -0.33
CA PHE A 120 -16.34 4.18 -0.55
C PHE A 120 -17.50 5.14 -0.76
N SER A 121 -17.30 6.45 -0.76
CA SER A 121 -18.34 7.46 -1.05
C SER A 121 -19.06 7.18 -2.38
N GLU A 122 -18.32 6.77 -3.42
CA GLU A 122 -18.86 6.53 -4.76
C GLU A 122 -19.26 5.06 -5.04
N ILE A 123 -19.00 4.16 -4.09
CA ILE A 123 -19.28 2.73 -4.26
C ILE A 123 -20.74 2.44 -3.92
N SER A 124 -21.43 1.69 -4.79
CA SER A 124 -22.85 1.36 -4.63
C SER A 124 -23.14 0.65 -3.30
N GLN A 125 -24.29 0.96 -2.70
CA GLN A 125 -24.70 0.34 -1.44
C GLN A 125 -24.81 -1.18 -1.53
N GLU A 126 -25.19 -1.73 -2.69
CA GLU A 126 -25.25 -3.17 -2.90
C GLU A 126 -23.87 -3.84 -2.89
N ALA A 127 -22.82 -3.12 -3.32
CA ALA A 127 -21.45 -3.63 -3.21
C ALA A 127 -20.99 -3.67 -1.74
N LYS A 128 -21.30 -2.61 -0.99
CA LYS A 128 -21.02 -2.54 0.45
C LYS A 128 -21.75 -3.65 1.19
N ASP A 129 -23.04 -3.84 0.91
CA ASP A 129 -23.83 -4.93 1.48
C ASP A 129 -23.26 -6.32 1.13
N PHE A 130 -22.85 -6.52 -0.12
CA PHE A 130 -22.21 -7.76 -0.55
C PHE A 130 -20.92 -8.06 0.25
N ILE A 131 -20.05 -7.06 0.43
CA ILE A 131 -18.82 -7.21 1.23
C ILE A 131 -19.17 -7.51 2.70
N SER A 132 -20.11 -6.77 3.28
CA SER A 132 -20.56 -6.97 4.66
C SER A 132 -21.07 -8.37 4.92
N GLN A 133 -21.80 -8.97 3.98
CA GLN A 133 -22.30 -10.34 4.11
C GLN A 133 -21.22 -11.43 3.94
N LEU A 134 -20.02 -11.08 3.44
CA LEU A 134 -18.87 -11.99 3.32
C LEU A 134 -17.89 -11.84 4.48
N LEU A 135 -17.65 -10.61 4.96
CA LEU A 135 -16.72 -10.30 6.05
C LEU A 135 -17.35 -10.41 7.44
N GLN A 136 -18.00 -11.55 7.70
CA GLN A 136 -18.58 -11.89 9.00
C GLN A 136 -17.60 -12.70 9.84
N LYS A 137 -17.46 -12.36 11.12
CA LYS A 137 -16.59 -13.10 12.05
C LYS A 137 -17.01 -14.57 12.15
N ASP A 138 -18.29 -14.80 12.41
CA ASP A 138 -18.88 -16.15 12.43
C ASP A 138 -19.01 -16.67 11.00
N SER A 139 -18.26 -17.72 10.68
CA SER A 139 -18.24 -18.34 9.36
C SER A 139 -19.61 -18.89 8.92
N ARG A 140 -20.53 -19.15 9.86
CA ARG A 140 -21.90 -19.62 9.58
C ARG A 140 -22.82 -18.50 9.12
N CYS A 141 -22.48 -17.26 9.42
CA CYS A 141 -23.24 -16.07 9.00
C CYS A 141 -22.81 -15.54 7.63
N ARG A 142 -21.72 -16.08 7.05
CA ARG A 142 -21.24 -15.67 5.73
C ARG A 142 -22.12 -16.22 4.62
N LEU A 143 -22.34 -15.43 3.57
CA LEU A 143 -22.99 -15.93 2.36
C LEU A 143 -22.20 -17.10 1.75
N PRO A 144 -22.83 -18.27 1.51
CA PRO A 144 -22.20 -19.33 0.73
C PRO A 144 -22.15 -18.95 -0.76
N SER A 145 -21.26 -19.60 -1.52
CA SER A 145 -20.99 -19.26 -2.93
C SER A 145 -22.23 -19.22 -3.83
N ASP A 146 -23.20 -20.12 -3.64
CA ASP A 146 -24.45 -20.12 -4.42
C ASP A 146 -25.30 -18.87 -4.15
N GLN A 147 -25.41 -18.46 -2.89
CA GLN A 147 -26.19 -17.27 -2.51
C GLN A 147 -25.43 -15.98 -2.87
N ALA A 148 -24.10 -15.98 -2.73
CA ALA A 148 -23.25 -14.87 -3.13
C ALA A 148 -23.39 -14.59 -4.64
N LEU A 149 -23.44 -15.63 -5.50
CA LEU A 149 -23.69 -15.46 -6.93
C LEU A 149 -25.08 -14.88 -7.22
N ALA A 150 -26.09 -15.24 -6.43
CA ALA A 150 -27.45 -14.72 -6.55
C ALA A 150 -27.63 -13.32 -5.94
N HIS A 151 -26.60 -12.74 -5.32
CA HIS A 151 -26.69 -11.46 -4.65
C HIS A 151 -27.08 -10.33 -5.62
N PRO A 152 -27.97 -9.38 -5.23
CA PRO A 152 -28.44 -8.31 -6.12
C PRO A 152 -27.32 -7.52 -6.81
N TRP A 153 -26.21 -7.27 -6.10
CA TRP A 153 -25.04 -6.61 -6.68
C TRP A 153 -24.49 -7.30 -7.93
N LEU A 154 -24.49 -8.64 -7.94
CA LEU A 154 -24.05 -9.45 -9.07
C LEU A 154 -25.18 -9.80 -10.03
N GLN A 155 -26.43 -9.44 -9.78
CA GLN A 155 -27.54 -9.74 -10.70
C GLN A 155 -27.88 -8.56 -11.62
N LYS A 156 -27.44 -7.34 -11.30
CA LYS A 156 -27.62 -6.18 -12.18
C LYS A 156 -26.83 -6.38 -13.48
N THR A 157 -27.54 -6.31 -14.61
CA THR A 157 -26.97 -6.54 -15.95
C THR A 157 -27.08 -5.29 -16.85
N GLU A 158 -27.61 -4.16 -16.37
CA GLU A 158 -27.90 -2.99 -17.22
C GLU A 158 -27.32 -1.65 -16.74
N GLN A 159 -26.56 -1.03 -17.66
CA GLN A 159 -26.58 0.40 -18.07
C GLN A 159 -26.61 1.50 -17.00
N SER A 160 -26.01 1.30 -15.83
CA SER A 160 -25.62 2.45 -14.99
C SER A 160 -24.37 3.11 -15.57
N ASP A 161 -24.28 4.44 -15.54
CA ASP A 161 -23.04 5.19 -15.80
C ASP A 161 -21.88 4.55 -15.01
N THR A 162 -21.05 3.77 -15.69
CA THR A 162 -19.92 3.09 -15.06
C THR A 162 -18.82 4.12 -14.82
N LYS A 163 -18.69 4.57 -13.58
CA LYS A 163 -17.54 5.37 -13.19
C LYS A 163 -16.27 4.54 -13.25
N VAL A 164 -15.22 5.11 -13.81
CA VAL A 164 -13.88 4.50 -13.81
C VAL A 164 -13.24 4.80 -12.47
N LEU A 165 -13.05 3.77 -11.65
CA LEU A 165 -12.31 3.89 -10.41
C LEU A 165 -10.83 4.20 -10.69
N SER A 166 -10.22 5.06 -9.87
CA SER A 166 -8.79 5.35 -9.96
C SER A 166 -7.99 4.07 -9.72
N LYS A 167 -7.04 3.78 -10.61
CA LYS A 167 -6.14 2.63 -10.49
C LYS A 167 -4.96 2.89 -9.56
N GLU A 168 -4.82 4.12 -9.06
CA GLU A 168 -3.63 4.54 -8.31
C GLU A 168 -3.50 3.81 -6.98
N ARG A 169 -4.59 3.74 -6.19
CA ARG A 169 -4.63 3.01 -4.91
C ARG A 169 -4.31 1.53 -5.10
N MET A 170 -4.96 0.90 -6.09
CA MET A 170 -4.67 -0.49 -6.49
C MET A 170 -3.21 -0.70 -6.89
N ARG A 171 -2.60 0.22 -7.65
CA ARG A 171 -1.18 0.14 -8.02
C ARG A 171 -0.27 0.25 -6.78
N ARG A 172 -0.58 1.18 -5.87
CA ARG A 172 0.14 1.32 -4.58
C ARG A 172 0.04 0.05 -3.75
N PHE A 173 -1.14 -0.55 -3.65
CA PHE A 173 -1.34 -1.84 -2.97
C PHE A 173 -0.51 -2.96 -3.59
N LEU A 174 -0.60 -3.17 -4.90
CA LEU A 174 0.17 -4.22 -5.60
C LEU A 174 1.69 -4.00 -5.49
N ALA A 175 2.14 -2.75 -5.51
CA ALA A 175 3.55 -2.41 -5.29
C ALA A 175 3.97 -2.82 -3.87
N ARG A 176 3.23 -2.40 -2.83
CA ARG A 176 3.52 -2.75 -1.43
C ARG A 176 3.60 -4.27 -1.21
N GLN A 177 2.68 -5.03 -1.81
CA GLN A 177 2.68 -6.50 -1.75
C GLN A 177 3.95 -7.11 -2.34
N LYS A 178 4.38 -6.67 -3.53
CA LYS A 178 5.63 -7.14 -4.14
C LYS A 178 6.84 -6.83 -3.25
N TRP A 179 6.86 -5.67 -2.60
CA TRP A 179 7.96 -5.28 -1.72
C TRP A 179 8.05 -6.09 -0.44
N GLN A 180 6.93 -6.39 0.22
CA GLN A 180 6.95 -7.26 1.40
C GLN A 180 7.58 -8.62 1.08
N LYS A 181 7.29 -9.18 -0.10
CA LYS A 181 7.88 -10.44 -0.57
C LYS A 181 9.37 -10.32 -0.86
N THR A 182 9.79 -9.30 -1.59
CA THR A 182 11.21 -9.07 -1.88
C THR A 182 12.00 -8.81 -0.60
N GLY A 183 11.47 -8.00 0.31
CA GLY A 183 12.09 -7.71 1.61
C GLY A 183 12.26 -8.96 2.45
N ASN A 184 11.21 -9.79 2.56
CA ASN A 184 11.28 -11.07 3.27
C ASN A 184 12.29 -12.03 2.63
N ALA A 185 12.37 -12.08 1.30
CA ALA A 185 13.37 -12.88 0.59
C ALA A 185 14.80 -12.42 0.88
N VAL A 186 15.05 -11.11 0.86
CA VAL A 186 16.37 -10.52 1.20
C VAL A 186 16.75 -10.85 2.65
N VAL A 187 15.82 -10.68 3.60
CA VAL A 187 16.06 -11.02 5.01
C VAL A 187 16.33 -12.52 5.18
N ALA A 188 15.62 -13.39 4.46
CA ALA A 188 15.87 -14.83 4.48
C ALA A 188 17.26 -15.18 3.94
N LEU A 189 17.67 -14.60 2.82
CA LEU A 189 19.01 -14.77 2.24
C LEU A 189 20.11 -14.29 3.20
N GLN A 190 19.91 -13.15 3.87
CA GLN A 190 20.84 -12.66 4.89
C GLN A 190 20.92 -13.59 6.11
N ARG A 191 19.79 -14.14 6.57
CA ARG A 191 19.76 -15.14 7.67
C ARG A 191 20.49 -16.42 7.27
N MET A 192 20.27 -16.90 6.04
CA MET A 192 20.97 -18.06 5.50
C MET A 192 22.47 -17.82 5.35
N SER A 193 22.88 -16.65 4.84
CA SER A 193 24.29 -16.26 4.76
C SER A 193 24.94 -16.19 6.15
N ARG A 194 24.26 -15.62 7.17
CA ARG A 194 24.75 -15.61 8.56
C ARG A 194 24.86 -17.00 9.17
N LEU A 195 23.97 -17.92 8.81
CA LEU A 195 24.03 -19.33 9.23
C LEU A 195 25.18 -20.08 8.52
N ALA A 196 25.38 -19.82 7.23
CA ALA A 196 26.51 -20.36 6.47
C ALA A 196 27.86 -19.85 7.01
N HIS A 197 27.96 -18.55 7.30
CA HIS A 197 29.15 -17.98 7.93
C HIS A 197 29.41 -18.48 9.36
N LYS A 198 28.37 -18.95 10.08
CA LYS A 198 28.52 -19.63 11.38
C LYS A 198 28.98 -21.08 11.26
N LEU A 199 28.81 -21.71 10.10
CA LEU A 199 29.31 -23.05 9.81
C LEU A 199 30.77 -23.03 9.32
N ASP A 200 31.28 -21.86 8.94
CA ASP A 200 32.65 -21.65 8.45
C ASP A 200 33.65 -21.14 9.52
N ASP A 201 33.30 -21.15 10.82
CA ASP A 201 34.24 -20.78 11.88
C ASP A 201 35.25 -21.93 12.15
N PRO A 202 36.57 -21.73 11.99
CA PRO A 202 37.51 -22.82 11.81
C PRO A 202 38.03 -23.36 13.15
N MET A 203 37.45 -24.46 13.60
CA MET A 203 38.15 -25.42 14.45
C MET A 203 37.76 -26.82 13.99
N THR A 204 38.49 -27.38 13.02
CA THR A 204 39.13 -28.72 13.02
C THR A 204 39.72 -28.99 11.62
N THR A 205 40.89 -29.61 11.57
CA THR A 205 41.82 -29.81 10.44
C THR A 205 41.31 -30.67 9.27
N PRO A 206 41.96 -30.60 8.08
CA PRO A 206 41.43 -31.15 6.83
C PRO A 206 41.88 -32.60 6.58
N SER A 207 41.01 -33.43 5.99
CA SER A 207 41.45 -34.60 5.22
C SER A 207 40.40 -35.11 4.24
N ALA A 208 40.87 -35.29 3.01
CA ALA A 208 40.44 -36.24 1.98
C ALA A 208 39.09 -36.04 1.26
N ARG A 209 39.22 -35.51 0.03
CA ARG A 209 38.71 -36.03 -1.25
C ARG A 209 37.47 -36.95 -1.18
N GLU A 210 36.42 -36.53 -1.87
CA GLU A 210 35.81 -37.38 -2.89
C GLU A 210 35.10 -36.54 -3.97
N LYS A 211 35.40 -36.86 -5.23
CA LYS A 211 34.74 -36.32 -6.41
C LYS A 211 33.42 -37.09 -6.60
N GLY A 212 32.31 -36.36 -6.74
CA GLY A 212 31.05 -36.90 -7.20
C GLY A 212 30.41 -35.89 -8.16
N GLU A 213 30.56 -36.14 -9.45
CA GLU A 213 29.80 -35.50 -10.52
C GLU A 213 28.34 -35.94 -10.44
N LEU A 214 27.38 -35.01 -10.44
CA LEU A 214 25.99 -35.25 -10.84
C LEU A 214 25.43 -33.97 -11.46
N GLY A 215 24.86 -34.14 -12.65
CA GLY A 215 24.68 -33.12 -13.67
C GLY A 215 23.65 -32.04 -13.35
N HIS A 216 23.98 -30.83 -13.80
CA HIS A 216 23.05 -29.73 -13.97
C HIS A 216 22.32 -29.88 -15.30
N SER A 217 21.02 -30.19 -15.23
CA SER A 217 20.06 -29.85 -16.28
C SER A 217 19.90 -28.33 -16.32
N GLN A 218 20.42 -27.71 -17.38
CA GLN A 218 20.27 -26.30 -17.69
C GLN A 218 18.89 -26.02 -18.27
N GLU A 219 17.84 -25.85 -17.47
CA GLU A 219 16.54 -25.33 -17.95
C GLU A 219 15.78 -24.50 -16.89
N GLU A 220 16.43 -23.58 -16.17
CA GLU A 220 15.68 -22.64 -15.30
C GLU A 220 16.07 -21.15 -15.42
N ASP A 221 16.97 -20.78 -16.33
CA ASP A 221 17.55 -19.41 -16.34
C ASP A 221 16.94 -18.45 -17.38
N GLN A 222 15.69 -18.68 -17.84
CA GLN A 222 15.05 -17.84 -18.87
C GLN A 222 13.77 -17.10 -18.43
N SER A 223 13.40 -17.10 -17.15
CA SER A 223 12.21 -16.37 -16.67
C SER A 223 12.50 -15.17 -15.76
N PHE A 224 13.73 -14.64 -15.74
CA PHE A 224 14.08 -13.49 -14.88
C PHE A 224 14.26 -12.15 -15.62
N THR A 225 14.04 -12.09 -16.93
CA THR A 225 14.30 -10.88 -17.72
C THR A 225 13.05 -10.13 -18.17
N PHE A 226 12.16 -9.78 -17.25
CA PHE A 226 11.21 -8.67 -17.47
C PHE A 226 10.91 -7.93 -16.15
N LEU A 227 11.95 -7.34 -15.55
CA LEU A 227 11.76 -6.20 -14.66
C LEU A 227 11.53 -4.96 -15.54
N PRO A 228 10.42 -4.21 -15.37
CA PRO A 228 10.32 -2.88 -15.97
C PRO A 228 11.49 -2.04 -15.44
N GLN A 229 12.23 -1.44 -16.36
CA GLN A 229 13.45 -0.67 -16.19
C GLN A 229 13.26 0.67 -15.43
N GLN A 230 12.31 0.75 -14.48
CA GLN A 230 11.87 1.97 -13.81
C GLN A 230 12.08 1.98 -12.28
N ILE A 231 12.82 1.05 -11.69
CA ILE A 231 13.04 1.00 -10.23
C ILE A 231 14.48 1.37 -9.86
N ASP A 232 14.98 2.51 -10.36
CA ASP A 232 16.24 3.07 -9.88
C ASP A 232 16.23 4.61 -9.90
N GLN A 233 15.09 5.20 -9.51
CA GLN A 233 15.06 6.63 -9.19
C GLN A 233 15.19 6.75 -7.66
N GLY A 234 16.41 7.02 -7.21
CA GLY A 234 16.66 7.49 -5.84
C GLY A 234 15.84 8.76 -5.55
N PRO A 235 15.74 9.19 -4.28
CA PRO A 235 14.87 10.30 -3.91
C PRO A 235 15.23 11.56 -4.71
N SER A 236 14.28 12.04 -5.50
CA SER A 236 14.35 13.29 -6.23
C SER A 236 13.64 14.36 -5.41
N LEU A 237 14.38 15.43 -5.15
CA LEU A 237 13.89 16.61 -4.45
C LEU A 237 13.91 17.77 -5.43
N GLU A 238 12.79 18.49 -5.56
CA GLU A 238 12.83 19.79 -6.22
C GLU A 238 13.60 20.78 -5.33
N PRO A 239 14.58 21.53 -5.87
CA PRO A 239 15.41 22.42 -5.06
C PRO A 239 14.56 23.54 -4.45
N LEU A 240 14.62 23.66 -3.13
CA LEU A 240 14.05 24.80 -2.42
C LEU A 240 14.68 26.11 -2.95
N LYS A 241 13.85 27.10 -3.23
CA LYS A 241 14.32 28.43 -3.64
C LYS A 241 14.42 29.34 -2.42
N ASP A 242 15.50 30.09 -2.33
CA ASP A 242 15.65 31.14 -1.33
C ASP A 242 14.49 32.14 -1.42
N GLN A 243 13.91 32.50 -0.28
CA GLN A 243 12.79 33.42 -0.21
C GLN A 243 13.15 34.66 0.60
N VAL A 244 12.71 35.83 0.12
CA VAL A 244 12.77 37.10 0.85
C VAL A 244 11.35 37.49 1.21
N ALA A 245 11.08 37.68 2.48
CA ALA A 245 9.77 38.05 3.00
C ALA A 245 9.85 39.33 3.83
N VAL A 246 8.72 40.01 3.99
CA VAL A 246 8.65 41.27 4.75
C VAL A 246 8.11 40.98 6.15
N GLU A 247 8.63 41.67 7.17
CA GLU A 247 8.15 41.57 8.54
C GLU A 247 6.62 41.79 8.61
N GLY A 248 5.90 40.86 9.26
CA GLY A 248 4.44 40.82 9.36
C GLY A 248 3.72 40.04 8.26
N SER A 249 4.41 39.64 7.19
CA SER A 249 3.82 38.79 6.13
C SER A 249 3.75 37.31 6.55
N SER A 250 2.96 36.53 5.81
CA SER A 250 2.95 35.07 5.93
C SER A 250 3.55 34.48 4.67
N THR A 251 4.42 33.48 4.82
CA THR A 251 5.00 32.75 3.68
C THR A 251 4.69 31.27 3.76
N CYS A 252 4.67 30.62 2.60
CA CYS A 252 4.56 29.17 2.49
C CYS A 252 5.74 28.66 1.68
N LEU A 253 6.51 27.77 2.30
CA LEU A 253 7.55 27.03 1.62
C LEU A 253 6.98 25.66 1.25
N GLN A 254 6.89 25.35 -0.04
CA GLN A 254 6.36 24.08 -0.55
C GLN A 254 7.47 23.30 -1.23
N TRP A 255 7.43 21.98 -1.07
CA TRP A 255 8.42 21.07 -1.62
C TRP A 255 7.79 19.73 -1.98
N HIS A 256 8.29 19.15 -3.06
CA HIS A 256 7.83 17.87 -3.61
C HIS A 256 8.93 16.83 -3.45
N ILE A 257 8.60 15.70 -2.83
CA ILE A 257 9.54 14.62 -2.55
C ILE A 257 9.04 13.37 -3.27
N GLU A 258 9.77 12.95 -4.30
CA GLU A 258 9.48 11.71 -5.03
C GLU A 258 10.62 10.71 -4.79
N GLY A 259 10.30 9.47 -4.46
CA GLY A 259 11.32 8.44 -4.26
C GLY A 259 10.70 7.09 -3.92
N PHE A 260 11.34 6.02 -4.37
CA PHE A 260 10.93 4.66 -4.02
C PHE A 260 12.13 3.85 -3.47
N PRO A 261 12.08 3.35 -2.22
CA PRO A 261 11.01 3.50 -1.23
C PRO A 261 10.79 4.97 -0.82
N HIS A 262 9.62 5.27 -0.22
CA HIS A 262 9.34 6.63 0.28
C HIS A 262 10.44 6.99 1.30
N PRO A 263 11.23 8.05 1.07
CA PRO A 263 12.37 8.35 1.91
C PRO A 263 11.90 8.80 3.31
N GLU A 264 12.63 8.40 4.35
CA GLU A 264 12.47 8.99 5.68
C GLU A 264 13.02 10.42 5.62
N VAL A 265 12.18 11.41 5.94
CA VAL A 265 12.52 12.83 5.77
C VAL A 265 12.68 13.49 7.14
N THR A 266 13.85 14.06 7.38
CA THR A 266 14.13 14.87 8.57
C THR A 266 14.29 16.34 8.21
N TRP A 267 13.75 17.20 9.07
CA TRP A 267 13.71 18.65 8.87
C TRP A 267 14.48 19.35 9.97
N LEU A 268 15.43 20.18 9.58
CA LEU A 268 16.17 21.05 10.48
C LEU A 268 15.88 22.51 10.13
N TRP A 269 15.54 23.30 11.14
CA TRP A 269 15.49 24.75 11.07
C TRP A 269 16.54 25.32 12.01
N ASN A 270 17.54 26.03 11.47
CA ASN A 270 18.69 26.52 12.24
C ASN A 270 19.33 25.41 13.11
N ASP A 271 19.58 24.24 12.51
CA ASP A 271 20.16 23.04 13.14
C ASP A 271 19.31 22.36 14.23
N ALA A 272 18.03 22.76 14.41
CA ALA A 272 17.10 22.13 15.33
C ALA A 272 15.96 21.38 14.61
N PRO A 273 15.53 20.20 15.10
CA PRO A 273 14.44 19.45 14.49
C PRO A 273 13.12 20.23 14.57
N VAL A 274 12.45 20.42 13.42
CA VAL A 274 11.19 21.20 13.33
C VAL A 274 10.04 20.54 14.12
N GLN A 275 10.18 19.26 14.45
CA GLN A 275 9.21 18.44 15.18
C GLN A 275 8.92 18.91 16.63
N GLU A 276 9.62 19.93 17.13
CA GLU A 276 9.46 20.49 18.49
C GLU A 276 9.05 21.98 18.54
N CYS A 277 8.61 22.60 17.44
CA CYS A 277 8.25 24.04 17.42
C CYS A 277 6.72 24.29 17.55
N PRO A 278 6.22 24.90 18.65
CA PRO A 278 4.79 25.11 18.88
C PRO A 278 4.09 26.17 17.99
N GLN A 279 4.82 26.83 17.10
CA GLN A 279 4.29 27.90 16.23
C GLN A 279 4.22 27.52 14.75
N LEU A 280 4.54 26.27 14.39
CA LEU A 280 4.57 25.78 13.02
C LEU A 280 3.56 24.62 12.88
N PRO A 281 2.33 24.86 12.40
CA PRO A 281 1.43 23.77 12.05
C PRO A 281 1.93 23.14 10.73
N ILE A 282 2.47 21.93 10.84
CA ILE A 282 2.67 21.05 9.68
C ILE A 282 1.29 20.46 9.37
N ASP A 283 0.65 20.88 8.28
CA ASP A 283 -0.36 19.99 7.69
C ASP A 283 -0.63 20.22 6.19
N CYS A 284 -1.14 19.13 5.60
CA CYS A 284 -1.59 18.85 4.24
C CYS A 284 -0.66 17.91 3.44
N GLU A 285 -0.96 16.60 3.52
CA GLU A 285 -0.52 15.58 2.55
C GLU A 285 -1.59 15.40 1.45
N GLU A 286 -1.38 16.02 0.29
CA GLU A 286 -1.96 15.54 -0.97
C GLU A 286 -0.80 15.32 -1.96
N ASN A 287 -0.63 14.07 -2.42
CA ASN A 287 0.26 13.69 -3.54
C ASN A 287 1.79 13.80 -3.33
N GLY A 288 2.32 13.78 -2.11
CA GLY A 288 3.78 13.80 -1.86
C GLY A 288 4.41 15.20 -1.81
N SER A 289 3.59 16.24 -1.89
CA SER A 289 3.98 17.62 -1.61
C SER A 289 3.83 17.91 -0.10
N ARG A 290 4.85 18.48 0.53
CA ARG A 290 4.78 19.01 1.90
C ARG A 290 4.95 20.53 1.88
N SER A 291 4.26 21.21 2.77
CA SER A 291 4.26 22.68 2.83
C SER A 291 4.48 23.15 4.27
N LEU A 292 5.37 24.10 4.48
CA LEU A 292 5.60 24.80 5.73
C LEU A 292 5.05 26.22 5.63
N ALA A 293 3.95 26.51 6.33
CA ALA A 293 3.39 27.85 6.41
C ALA A 293 3.89 28.56 7.67
N ILE A 294 4.56 29.70 7.50
CA ILE A 294 5.02 30.55 8.59
C ILE A 294 4.17 31.82 8.59
N ALA A 295 3.37 32.01 9.63
CA ALA A 295 2.48 33.16 9.76
C ALA A 295 3.09 34.24 10.67
N ARG A 296 3.01 35.50 10.24
CA ARG A 296 3.50 36.70 10.97
C ARG A 296 5.02 36.69 11.19
N LEU A 297 5.75 36.67 10.09
CA LEU A 297 7.21 36.67 10.08
C LEU A 297 7.81 37.84 10.85
N SER A 298 8.71 37.54 11.77
CA SER A 298 9.57 38.48 12.47
C SER A 298 11.00 38.42 11.91
N VAL A 299 11.84 39.41 12.21
CA VAL A 299 13.25 39.38 11.79
C VAL A 299 14.00 38.17 12.38
N GLU A 300 13.52 37.66 13.52
CA GLU A 300 14.06 36.48 14.22
C GLU A 300 13.74 35.16 13.50
N ASP A 301 12.77 35.16 12.56
CA ASP A 301 12.44 34.03 11.70
C ASP A 301 13.34 33.95 10.46
N THR A 302 14.40 34.77 10.38
CA THR A 302 15.46 34.62 9.39
C THR A 302 16.27 33.38 9.73
N GLY A 303 16.30 32.41 8.82
CA GLY A 303 16.88 31.11 9.14
C GLY A 303 17.21 30.27 7.91
N HIS A 304 17.87 29.15 8.20
CA HIS A 304 18.26 28.14 7.21
C HIS A 304 17.43 26.88 7.43
N CYS A 305 16.78 26.44 6.37
CA CYS A 305 16.03 25.19 6.36
C CYS A 305 16.84 24.14 5.61
N VAL A 306 17.05 22.99 6.25
CA VAL A 306 17.67 21.80 5.65
C VAL A 306 16.66 20.66 5.66
N CYS A 307 16.50 20.04 4.51
CA CYS A 307 15.73 18.82 4.30
C CYS A 307 16.70 17.70 3.96
N SER A 308 16.64 16.59 4.70
CA SER A 308 17.38 15.37 4.40
C SER A 308 16.41 14.23 4.10
N ALA A 309 16.58 13.57 2.95
CA ALA A 309 15.77 12.43 2.53
C ALA A 309 16.64 11.16 2.50
N GLY A 310 16.29 10.16 3.33
CA GLY A 310 16.96 8.85 3.36
C GLY A 310 18.42 8.89 3.85
N GLY A 311 18.89 10.02 4.40
CA GLY A 311 20.26 10.21 4.89
C GLY A 311 21.33 10.41 3.80
N GLU A 312 20.96 10.37 2.52
CA GLU A 312 21.89 10.50 1.39
C GLU A 312 21.70 11.79 0.57
N VAL A 313 20.50 12.38 0.59
CA VAL A 313 20.17 13.54 -0.24
C VAL A 313 19.73 14.71 0.64
N GLU A 314 20.52 15.80 0.60
CA GLU A 314 20.30 17.02 1.39
C GLU A 314 20.07 18.23 0.49
N TYR A 315 19.01 19.00 0.79
CA TYR A 315 18.74 20.28 0.13
C TYR A 315 18.53 21.36 1.18
N SER A 316 18.93 22.59 0.84
CA SER A 316 18.88 23.69 1.78
C SER A 316 18.43 24.99 1.13
N ALA A 317 17.64 25.78 1.85
CA ALA A 317 17.24 27.12 1.43
C ALA A 317 17.23 28.11 2.59
N ARG A 318 17.37 29.39 2.26
CA ARG A 318 17.37 30.49 3.20
C ARG A 318 16.08 31.29 3.12
N LEU A 319 15.50 31.58 4.28
CA LEU A 319 14.45 32.58 4.42
C LEU A 319 15.07 33.85 5.01
N MET A 320 14.94 34.97 4.30
CA MET A 320 15.39 36.28 4.75
C MET A 320 14.20 37.19 5.01
N VAL A 321 14.01 37.63 6.26
CA VAL A 321 12.94 38.56 6.61
C VAL A 321 13.50 39.99 6.70
N GLN A 322 13.02 40.87 5.85
CA GLN A 322 13.41 42.29 5.84
C GLN A 322 12.38 43.14 6.58
N ARG A 323 12.86 44.09 7.40
CA ARG A 323 11.99 45.13 7.96
C ARG A 323 11.49 46.01 6.83
N GLY A 324 10.17 46.09 6.67
CA GLY A 324 9.57 46.98 5.68
C GLY A 324 10.06 48.41 5.94
N SER A 325 10.75 49.00 4.96
CA SER A 325 11.03 50.44 5.00
C SER A 325 9.68 51.17 5.02
N ASN A 326 9.43 51.94 6.08
CA ASN A 326 8.35 52.92 6.14
C ASN A 326 8.49 53.89 4.95
N THR A 327 7.87 53.58 3.82
CA THR A 327 7.50 54.60 2.84
C THR A 327 6.19 55.20 3.29
N GLN A 328 6.35 56.32 4.00
CA GLN A 328 5.32 57.30 4.30
C GLN A 328 4.38 57.50 3.12
N THR A 329 3.09 57.51 3.47
CA THR A 329 2.02 58.17 2.73
C THR A 329 2.45 59.58 2.33
N LEU A 330 2.68 59.82 1.04
CA LEU A 330 2.62 61.15 0.45
C LEU A 330 1.91 61.07 -0.90
N ASN A 331 0.71 61.66 -0.88
CA ASN A 331 -0.04 62.29 -1.95
C ASN A 331 -0.82 61.41 -2.94
N ALA A 332 -2.14 61.46 -2.73
CA ALA A 332 -3.14 61.49 -3.78
C ALA A 332 -2.84 62.61 -4.78
N GLU A 333 -3.00 62.31 -6.07
CA GLU A 333 -3.70 63.16 -7.04
C GLU A 333 -4.00 62.33 -8.31
N GLU A 334 -5.29 62.04 -8.47
CA GLU A 334 -6.09 62.04 -9.71
C GLU A 334 -5.49 61.51 -11.03
N GLY A 335 -6.07 60.42 -11.56
CA GLY A 335 -6.27 60.30 -13.01
C GLY A 335 -7.43 61.20 -13.47
N PRO A 336 -7.68 61.40 -14.79
CA PRO A 336 -7.65 60.31 -15.78
C PRO A 336 -7.16 60.66 -17.19
N GLY A 337 -6.94 59.59 -17.98
CA GLY A 337 -7.61 59.37 -19.27
C GLY A 337 -7.53 60.47 -20.34
N THR A 338 -6.72 60.17 -21.36
CA THR A 338 -6.82 60.65 -22.74
C THR A 338 -8.24 60.68 -23.31
N ASP A 339 -8.56 61.80 -23.97
CA ASP A 339 -9.54 61.92 -25.04
C ASP A 339 -9.42 60.79 -26.07
N GLN A 340 -10.55 60.20 -26.48
CA GLN A 340 -11.01 60.18 -27.88
C GLN A 340 -12.34 59.41 -28.06
N GLN A 341 -13.31 60.18 -28.59
CA GLN A 341 -14.51 59.86 -29.40
C GLN A 341 -15.74 59.23 -28.76
#